data_AF-A0AAX0QXN4-F1
#
_entry.id   AF-A0AAX0QXN4-F1
#
_cell.length_a   1.000
_cell.length_b   1.000
_cell.length_c   1.000
_cell.angle_alpha   90.00
_cell.angle_beta   90.00
_cell.angle_gamma   90.00
#
_symmetry.space_group_name_H-M   'P 1'
#
loop_
_entity.id
_entity.type
_entity.pdbx_description
1 polymer ?
#
loop_
_entity_poly.entity_id
_entity_poly.type
_entity_poly.pdbx_seq_one_letter_code
_entity_poly.pdbx_strand_id
1 'polypeptide(L)'
;MNSKQRKTLAAVFTDPVSGTIEWAAIENLLVAAGADLIEGNGSRVKFEKDGIIASFHRPHPAKEAKRYQVRDAREFLMQIGVTP
;
A
#
# COMPACT_ATOMS: atom_id res chain seq x y z
N MET A 1 -3.01 -13.67 -0.42
CA MET A 1 -1.67 -13.25 0.07
C MET A 1 -0.69 -14.41 0.18
N ASN A 2 0.55 -14.24 -0.29
CA ASN A 2 1.68 -15.15 -0.05
C ASN A 2 2.57 -14.68 1.12
N SER A 3 3.65 -15.41 1.41
CA SER A 3 4.56 -15.11 2.54
C SER A 3 5.23 -13.73 2.45
N LYS A 4 5.54 -13.24 1.25
CA LYS A 4 6.11 -11.90 1.03
C LYS A 4 5.10 -10.81 1.38
N GLN A 5 3.85 -10.92 0.92
CA GLN A 5 2.84 -9.91 1.27
C GLN A 5 2.50 -9.92 2.76
N ARG A 6 2.44 -11.09 3.42
CA ARG A 6 2.25 -11.14 4.88
C ARG A 6 3.36 -10.42 5.65
N LYS A 7 4.63 -10.53 5.21
CA LYS A 7 5.74 -9.76 5.79
C LYS A 7 5.59 -8.26 5.56
N THR A 8 5.18 -7.85 4.35
CA THR A 8 4.90 -6.43 4.06
C THR A 8 3.75 -5.92 4.92
N LEU A 9 2.68 -6.70 5.09
CA LEU A 9 1.54 -6.34 5.93
C LEU A 9 1.99 -6.08 7.37
N ALA A 10 2.74 -6.99 7.97
CA ALA A 10 3.32 -6.77 9.30
C ALA A 10 4.17 -5.48 9.36
N ALA A 11 5.04 -5.25 8.37
CA ALA A 11 5.89 -4.06 8.32
C ALA A 11 5.11 -2.74 8.16
N VAL A 12 4.00 -2.74 7.40
CA VAL A 12 3.11 -1.59 7.24
C VAL A 12 2.44 -1.22 8.56
N PHE A 13 2.18 -2.20 9.44
CA PHE A 13 1.53 -2.00 10.74
C PHE A 13 2.51 -1.71 11.90
N THR A 14 3.82 -1.84 11.71
CA THR A 14 4.83 -1.47 12.72
C THR A 14 4.77 0.02 13.10
N ASP A 15 4.91 0.32 14.39
CA ASP A 15 5.08 1.69 14.88
C ASP A 15 6.44 1.86 15.60
N PRO A 16 7.27 2.86 15.25
CA PRO A 16 7.04 3.88 14.23
C PRO A 16 7.03 3.30 12.80
N VAL A 17 6.27 3.95 11.92
CA VAL A 17 6.15 3.57 10.50
C VAL A 17 7.52 3.52 9.82
N SER A 18 7.81 2.39 9.16
CA SER A 18 9.04 2.21 8.40
C SER A 18 9.10 3.14 7.17
N GLY A 19 10.26 3.75 6.94
CA GLY A 19 10.55 4.52 5.73
C GLY A 19 11.34 3.74 4.67
N THR A 20 11.49 2.41 4.84
CA THR A 20 12.35 1.57 3.98
C THR A 20 11.56 0.54 3.16
N ILE A 21 10.23 0.53 3.26
CA ILE A 21 9.39 -0.41 2.50
C ILE A 21 9.36 0.04 1.03
N GLU A 22 9.79 -0.82 0.11
CA GLU A 22 9.67 -0.55 -1.33
C GLU A 22 8.20 -0.38 -1.72
N TRP A 23 7.89 0.65 -2.50
CA TRP A 23 6.52 0.93 -2.95
C TRP A 23 5.88 -0.27 -3.66
N ALA A 24 6.65 -0.96 -4.50
CA ALA A 24 6.19 -2.16 -5.19
C ALA A 24 5.73 -3.27 -4.21
N ALA A 25 6.28 -3.34 -2.99
CA ALA A 25 5.83 -4.28 -1.98
C ALA A 25 4.43 -3.90 -1.44
N ILE A 26 4.16 -2.61 -1.27
CA ILE A 26 2.84 -2.09 -0.85
C ILE A 26 1.81 -2.28 -1.96
N GLU A 27 2.13 -1.89 -3.20
CA GLU A 27 1.23 -2.08 -4.36
C GLU A 27 0.83 -3.56 -4.52
N ASN A 28 1.80 -4.48 -4.46
CA ASN A 28 1.52 -5.92 -4.49
C ASN A 28 0.73 -6.42 -3.28
N LEU A 29 0.92 -5.81 -2.10
CA LEU A 29 0.14 -6.14 -0.90
C LEU A 29 -1.34 -5.73 -1.08
N LEU A 30 -1.59 -4.51 -1.58
CA LEU A 30 -2.94 -4.00 -1.79
C LEU A 30 -3.71 -4.82 -2.83
N VAL A 31 -3.07 -5.18 -3.95
CA VAL A 31 -3.65 -6.09 -4.94
C VAL A 31 -3.91 -7.47 -4.34
N ALA A 32 -2.97 -8.01 -3.56
CA ALA A 32 -3.15 -9.31 -2.90
C ALA A 32 -4.18 -9.31 -1.75
N ALA A 33 -4.57 -8.13 -1.27
CA ALA A 33 -5.67 -7.89 -0.34
C ALA A 33 -7.02 -7.78 -1.07
N GLY A 34 -7.03 -7.88 -2.41
CA GLY A 34 -8.23 -7.91 -3.23
C GLY A 34 -8.68 -6.54 -3.75
N ALA A 35 -7.85 -5.51 -3.61
CA ALA A 35 -8.11 -4.19 -4.18
C ALA A 35 -7.75 -4.13 -5.67
N ASP A 36 -8.56 -3.44 -6.46
CA ASP A 36 -8.32 -3.18 -7.86
C ASP A 36 -7.36 -2.00 -8.04
N LEU A 37 -6.30 -2.20 -8.81
CA LEU A 37 -5.35 -1.16 -9.19
C LEU A 37 -5.88 -0.37 -10.40
N ILE A 38 -6.05 0.93 -10.21
CA ILE A 38 -6.49 1.86 -11.26
C ILE A 38 -5.35 2.80 -11.60
N GLU A 39 -4.83 2.69 -12.82
CA GLU A 39 -3.77 3.57 -13.33
C GLU A 39 -4.30 4.99 -13.58
N GLY A 40 -3.51 5.99 -13.18
CA GLY A 40 -3.74 7.39 -13.48
C GLY A 40 -2.68 7.94 -14.44
N ASN A 41 -2.71 9.25 -14.70
CA ASN A 41 -1.66 9.89 -15.50
C ASN A 41 -0.34 9.97 -14.70
N GLY A 42 0.78 9.60 -15.34
CA GLY A 42 2.12 9.62 -14.75
C GLY A 42 2.27 8.60 -13.62
N SER A 43 2.78 9.04 -12.47
CA SER A 43 2.96 8.16 -11.30
C SER A 43 1.70 7.98 -10.45
N ARG A 44 0.56 8.55 -10.87
CA ARG A 44 -0.69 8.47 -10.09
C ARG A 44 -1.29 7.08 -10.19
N VAL A 45 -1.68 6.52 -9.05
CA VAL A 45 -2.44 5.27 -8.97
C VAL A 45 -3.54 5.38 -7.93
N LYS A 46 -4.61 4.63 -8.10
CA LYS A 46 -5.64 4.44 -7.08
C LYS A 46 -5.83 2.96 -6.81
N PHE A 47 -6.25 2.64 -5.60
CA PHE A 47 -6.71 1.33 -5.22
C PHE A 47 -8.15 1.43 -4.77
N GLU A 48 -8.99 0.54 -5.27
CA GLU A 48 -10.40 0.49 -4.95
C GLU A 48 -10.78 -0.89 -4.41
N LYS A 49 -11.62 -0.92 -3.37
CA LYS A 49 -12.22 -2.14 -2.86
C LYS A 49 -13.58 -1.82 -2.25
N ASP A 50 -14.64 -2.44 -2.76
CA ASP A 50 -16.00 -2.37 -2.21
C ASP A 50 -16.48 -0.92 -1.98
N GLY A 51 -16.13 0.00 -2.89
CA GLY A 51 -16.45 1.43 -2.84
C GLY A 51 -15.44 2.29 -2.08
N ILE A 52 -14.46 1.70 -1.39
CA ILE A 52 -13.41 2.40 -0.66
C ILE A 52 -12.25 2.69 -1.61
N ILE A 53 -11.81 3.94 -1.70
CA ILE A 53 -10.75 4.36 -2.63
C ILE A 53 -9.60 5.00 -1.86
N ALA A 54 -8.38 4.54 -2.13
CA ALA A 54 -7.14 5.22 -1.74
C ALA A 54 -6.37 5.70 -2.97
N SER A 55 -5.82 6.92 -2.92
CA SER A 55 -5.08 7.53 -4.02
C SER A 55 -3.62 7.76 -3.64
N PHE A 56 -2.69 7.41 -4.52
CA PHE A 56 -1.25 7.52 -4.28
C PHE A 56 -0.52 8.07 -5.51
N HIS A 57 0.75 8.41 -5.29
CA HIS A 57 1.73 8.64 -6.35
C HIS A 57 2.91 7.70 -6.14
N ARG A 58 3.24 6.87 -7.13
CA ARG A 58 4.45 6.05 -7.09
C ARG A 58 5.67 6.96 -6.84
N PRO A 59 6.55 6.63 -5.87
CA PRO A 59 7.69 7.48 -5.53
C PRO A 59 8.68 7.55 -6.70
N HIS A 60 9.31 8.73 -6.84
CA HIS A 60 10.36 8.99 -7.82
C HIS A 60 11.26 10.11 -7.30
N PRO A 61 12.61 10.03 -7.42
CA PRO A 61 13.38 8.92 -8.00
C PRO A 61 13.57 7.72 -7.08
N ALA A 62 13.26 7.86 -5.79
CA ALA A 62 13.37 6.77 -4.81
C ALA A 62 12.34 5.65 -5.07
N LYS A 63 12.69 4.43 -4.69
CA LYS A 63 11.84 3.24 -4.81
C LYS A 63 11.07 2.92 -3.52
N GLU A 64 11.53 3.46 -2.41
CA GLU A 64 10.91 3.35 -1.10
C GLU A 64 9.67 4.25 -1.00
N ALA A 65 8.61 3.72 -0.39
CA ALA A 65 7.44 4.49 -0.03
C ALA A 65 7.79 5.52 1.04
N LYS A 66 7.28 6.74 0.87
CA LYS A 66 7.39 7.75 1.93
C LYS A 66 6.55 7.32 3.13
N ARG A 67 6.94 7.74 4.34
CA ARG A 67 6.23 7.37 5.59
C ARG A 67 4.73 7.69 5.55
N TYR A 68 4.32 8.77 4.90
CA TYR A 68 2.89 9.08 4.75
C TYR A 68 2.18 8.04 3.86
N GLN A 69 2.80 7.58 2.77
CA GLN A 69 2.21 6.56 1.90
C GLN A 69 2.03 5.22 2.63
N VAL A 70 2.94 4.90 3.54
CA VAL A 70 2.81 3.71 4.39
C VAL A 70 1.66 3.88 5.40
N ARG A 71 1.44 5.09 5.94
CA ARG A 71 0.29 5.39 6.80
C ARG A 71 -1.02 5.29 6.02
N ASP A 72 -1.08 5.90 4.84
CA ASP A 72 -2.26 5.88 3.97
C ASP A 72 -2.60 4.43 3.54
N ALA A 73 -1.57 3.63 3.22
CA ALA A 73 -1.75 2.20 2.92
C ALA A 73 -2.26 1.41 4.14
N ARG A 74 -1.74 1.69 5.35
CA ARG A 74 -2.26 1.09 6.60
C ARG A 74 -3.72 1.45 6.81
N GLU A 75 -4.09 2.71 6.65
CA GLU A 75 -5.46 3.19 6.80
C GLU A 75 -6.40 2.51 5.82
N PHE A 76 -6.03 2.46 4.53
CA PHE A 76 -6.81 1.75 3.52
C PHE A 76 -6.99 0.27 3.88
N LEU A 77 -5.91 -0.43 4.27
CA LEU A 77 -5.97 -1.83 4.70
C LEU A 77 -6.93 -2.05 5.88
N MET A 78 -6.90 -1.16 6.89
CA MET A 78 -7.85 -1.22 8.01
C MET A 78 -9.30 -0.99 7.56
N GLN A 79 -9.54 -0.03 6.66
CA GLN A 79 -10.88 0.25 6.13
C GLN A 79 -11.46 -0.94 5.36
N ILE A 80 -10.62 -1.70 4.64
CA ILE A 80 -11.03 -2.91 3.91
C ILE A 80 -10.95 -4.18 4.77
N GLY A 81 -10.76 -4.06 6.09
CA GLY A 81 -10.77 -5.18 7.03
C GLY A 81 -9.52 -6.07 7.03
N VAL A 82 -8.41 -5.62 6.45
CA VAL A 82 -7.15 -6.36 6.37
C VAL A 82 -6.19 -5.90 7.47
N THR A 83 -5.91 -6.79 8.40
CA THR A 83 -4.97 -6.58 9.52
C THR A 83 -3.98 -7.76 9.61
N PRO A 84 -2.80 -7.58 10.22
CA PRO A 84 -1.77 -8.63 10.32
C PRO A 84 -2.21 -9.94 10.96
#